data_AF-A0A316AIX7-F1
#
_entry.id   AF-A0A316AIX7-F1
#
_cell.length_a   1.000
_cell.length_b   1.000
_cell.length_c   1.000
_cell.angle_alpha   90.00
_cell.angle_beta   90.00
_cell.angle_gamma   90.00
#
_symmetry.space_group_name_H-M   'P 1'
#
loop_
_entity.id
_entity.type
_entity.pdbx_description
1 polymer ?
#
loop_
_entity_poly.entity_id
_entity_poly.type
_entity_poly.pdbx_seq_one_letter_code
_entity_poly.pdbx_strand_id
1 'polypeptide(L)'
;MKRNYLLVFLMMIAWPMMTLVLMVRMGLINSTIFTLGLVIYAFLYHPYISAKRLVKLGVIESKDLWKSFIPFWNMKYFDLLYTRN
;
A
#
# COMPACT_ATOMS: atom_id res chain seq x y z
N MET A 1 -16.08 17.31 -2.99
CA MET A 1 -15.34 16.69 -1.86
C MET A 1 -14.77 15.28 -2.18
N LYS A 2 -14.36 14.97 -3.42
CA LYS A 2 -13.99 13.58 -3.83
C LYS A 2 -12.49 13.35 -4.13
N ARG A 3 -11.75 14.38 -4.56
CA ARG A 3 -10.30 14.33 -4.89
C ARG A 3 -9.39 14.07 -3.67
N ASN A 4 -9.83 14.43 -2.47
CA ASN A 4 -9.01 14.37 -1.26
C ASN A 4 -8.69 12.92 -0.84
N TYR A 5 -9.58 11.95 -1.09
CA TYR A 5 -9.38 10.56 -0.66
C TYR A 5 -8.30 9.85 -1.46
N LEU A 6 -8.15 10.19 -2.74
CA LEU A 6 -7.12 9.64 -3.61
C LEU A 6 -5.73 10.17 -3.20
N LEU A 7 -5.63 11.47 -2.90
CA LEU A 7 -4.41 12.08 -2.37
C LEU A 7 -4.01 11.46 -1.03
N VAL A 8 -4.96 11.29 -0.10
CA VAL A 8 -4.70 10.64 1.19
C VAL A 8 -4.22 9.20 1.00
N PHE A 9 -4.83 8.44 0.07
CA PHE A 9 -4.37 7.09 -0.25
C PHE A 9 -2.94 7.07 -0.81
N LEU A 10 -2.62 7.95 -1.75
CA LEU A 10 -1.27 8.06 -2.29
C LEU A 10 -0.25 8.48 -1.22
N MET A 11 -0.62 9.39 -0.32
CA MET A 11 0.21 9.77 0.82
C MET A 11 0.43 8.60 1.79
N MET A 12 -0.59 7.77 2.04
CA MET A 12 -0.45 6.57 2.87
C MET A 12 0.53 5.55 2.26
N ILE A 13 0.59 5.44 0.94
CA ILE A 13 1.57 4.58 0.24
C ILE A 13 2.96 5.21 0.27
N ALA A 14 3.07 6.50 -0.05
CA ALA A 14 4.35 7.16 -0.17
C ALA A 14 5.07 7.35 1.17
N TRP A 15 4.33 7.58 2.25
CA TRP A 15 4.88 7.93 3.56
C TRP A 15 5.82 6.86 4.15
N PRO A 16 5.43 5.57 4.27
CA PRO A 16 6.32 4.53 4.79
C PRO A 16 7.59 4.36 3.95
N MET A 17 7.46 4.43 2.62
CA MET A 17 8.60 4.32 1.72
C MET A 17 9.58 5.48 1.92
N MET A 18 9.09 6.72 2.03
CA MET A 18 9.92 7.88 2.34
C MET A 18 10.62 7.73 3.69
N THR A 19 9.92 7.26 4.72
CA THR A 19 10.52 7.07 6.06
C THR A 19 11.66 6.04 6.04
N LEU A 20 11.50 4.91 5.34
CA LEU A 20 12.57 3.91 5.20
C LEU A 20 13.80 4.48 4.49
N VAL A 21 13.59 5.26 3.41
CA VAL A 21 14.68 5.88 2.66
C VAL A 21 15.41 6.96 3.48
N LEU A 22 14.69 7.75 4.27
CA LEU A 22 15.30 8.76 5.13
C LEU A 22 16.09 8.10 6.27
N MET A 23 15.54 7.06 6.90
CA MET A 23 16.22 6.34 7.98
C MET A 23 17.54 5.73 7.52
N VAL A 24 17.60 5.12 6.33
CA VAL A 24 18.85 4.56 5.81
C VAL A 24 19.85 5.66 5.43
N ARG A 25 19.38 6.79 4.88
CA ARG A 25 20.25 7.95 4.56
C ARG A 25 20.83 8.62 5.80
N MET A 26 20.08 8.66 6.90
CA MET A 26 20.56 9.20 8.18
C MET A 26 21.44 8.21 8.96
N GLY A 27 21.67 7.01 8.44
CA GLY A 27 22.43 5.96 9.14
C GLY A 27 21.72 5.36 10.35
N LEU A 28 20.40 5.58 10.50
CA LEU A 28 19.61 5.05 11.62
C LEU A 28 19.34 3.55 11.48
N ILE A 29 19.32 3.04 10.25
CA ILE A 29 19.13 1.62 9.94
C ILE A 29 20.18 1.14 8.94
N ASN A 30 20.58 -0.12 9.04
CA ASN A 30 21.48 -0.75 8.07
C ASN A 30 20.73 -1.31 6.84
N SER A 31 21.48 -1.73 5.82
CA SER A 31 20.92 -2.25 4.57
C SER A 31 20.03 -3.49 4.77
N THR A 32 20.34 -4.34 5.76
CA THR A 32 19.54 -5.54 6.08
C THR A 32 18.17 -5.16 6.63
N ILE A 33 18.12 -4.23 7.59
CA ILE A 33 16.87 -3.72 8.17
C ILE A 33 16.05 -3.00 7.12
N PHE A 34 16.69 -2.17 6.28
CA PHE A 34 16.03 -1.51 5.15
C PHE A 34 15.38 -2.53 4.20
N THR A 35 16.10 -3.59 3.83
CA THR A 35 15.61 -4.64 2.93
C THR A 35 14.43 -5.39 3.55
N LEU A 36 14.52 -5.78 4.81
CA LEU A 36 13.41 -6.42 5.53
C LEU A 36 12.18 -5.50 5.62
N GLY A 37 12.40 -4.22 5.93
CA GLY A 37 11.35 -3.20 5.95
C GLY A 37 10.67 -3.03 4.60
N LEU A 38 11.45 -3.06 3.51
CA LEU A 38 10.96 -3.02 2.14
C LEU A 38 10.08 -4.23 1.79
N VAL A 39 10.50 -5.44 2.19
CA VAL A 39 9.72 -6.67 1.99
C VAL A 39 8.41 -6.60 2.76
N ILE A 40 8.45 -6.23 4.04
CA ILE A 40 7.25 -6.05 4.87
C ILE A 40 6.33 -4.99 4.24
N TYR A 41 6.89 -3.87 3.80
CA TYR A 41 6.11 -2.82 3.16
C TYR A 41 5.45 -3.31 1.86
N ALA A 42 6.19 -3.98 0.99
CA ALA A 42 5.73 -4.42 -0.32
C ALA A 42 4.70 -5.55 -0.25
N PHE A 43 4.86 -6.49 0.69
CA PHE A 43 4.01 -7.68 0.78
C PHE A 43 2.91 -7.59 1.84
N LEU A 44 3.07 -6.77 2.88
CA LEU A 44 2.09 -6.65 3.95
C LEU A 44 1.37 -5.31 3.92
N TYR A 45 2.11 -4.20 4.04
CA TYR A 45 1.51 -2.88 4.20
C TYR A 45 0.79 -2.40 2.93
N HIS A 46 1.49 -2.36 1.80
CA HIS A 46 0.96 -1.83 0.55
C HIS A 46 -0.26 -2.63 0.04
N PRO A 47 -0.25 -3.98 0.07
CA PRO A 47 -1.42 -4.76 -0.33
C PRO A 47 -2.59 -4.58 0.63
N TYR A 48 -2.35 -4.48 1.95
CA TYR A 48 -3.40 -4.22 2.94
C TYR A 48 -4.10 -2.87 2.71
N ILE A 49 -3.35 -1.79 2.50
CA ILE A 49 -3.91 -0.46 2.24
C ILE A 49 -4.71 -0.45 0.93
N SER A 50 -4.20 -1.09 -0.11
CA SER A 50 -4.89 -1.25 -1.38
C SER A 50 -6.20 -2.04 -1.23
N ALA A 51 -6.17 -3.16 -0.51
CA ALA A 51 -7.34 -3.99 -0.23
C ALA A 51 -8.41 -3.24 0.57
N LYS A 52 -7.99 -2.52 1.61
CA LYS A 52 -8.89 -1.70 2.44
C LYS A 52 -9.61 -0.64 1.61
N ARG A 53 -8.92 -0.06 0.62
CA ARG A 53 -9.53 0.87 -0.31
C ARG A 53 -10.55 0.17 -1.23
N LEU A 54 -10.23 -1.01 -1.75
CA LEU A 54 -11.16 -1.79 -2.59
C LEU A 54 -12.43 -2.19 -1.82
N VAL A 55 -12.30 -2.56 -0.54
CA VAL A 55 -13.44 -2.81 0.35
C VAL A 55 -14.29 -1.55 0.51
N LYS A 56 -13.65 -0.39 0.76
CA LYS A 56 -14.36 0.89 0.89
C LYS A 56 -15.08 1.30 -0.41
N LEU A 57 -14.54 0.92 -1.57
CA LEU A 57 -15.15 1.14 -2.88
C LEU A 57 -16.24 0.11 -3.22
N GLY A 58 -16.49 -0.87 -2.36
CA GLY A 58 -17.45 -1.95 -2.59
C GLY A 58 -17.07 -2.89 -3.74
N VAL A 59 -15.79 -2.95 -4.11
CA VAL A 59 -15.29 -3.81 -5.21
C VAL A 59 -15.03 -5.23 -4.71
N ILE A 60 -14.59 -5.37 -3.46
CA ILE A 60 -14.35 -6.65 -2.80
C ILE A 60 -14.98 -6.65 -1.41
N GLU A 61 -15.32 -7.82 -0.89
CA GLU A 61 -15.82 -7.95 0.48
C GLU A 61 -14.66 -8.01 1.49
N SER A 62 -14.92 -7.65 2.75
CA SER A 62 -13.91 -7.72 3.83
C SER A 62 -13.30 -9.12 4.01
N LYS A 63 -14.05 -10.17 3.69
CA LYS A 63 -13.56 -11.57 3.71
C LYS A 63 -12.47 -11.83 2.66
N ASP A 64 -12.45 -11.06 1.58
CA ASP A 64 -11.49 -11.20 0.48
C ASP A 64 -10.22 -10.37 0.70
N LEU A 65 -10.11 -9.60 1.80
CA LEU A 65 -8.91 -8.82 2.13
C LEU A 65 -7.65 -9.69 2.14
N TRP A 66 -7.75 -10.91 2.67
CA TRP A 66 -6.61 -11.83 2.75
C TRP A 66 -6.07 -12.23 1.37
N LYS A 67 -6.92 -12.21 0.33
CA LYS A 67 -6.49 -12.51 -1.05
C LYS A 67 -5.56 -11.43 -1.61
N SER A 68 -5.56 -10.24 -1.01
CA SER A 68 -4.68 -9.14 -1.44
C SER A 68 -3.21 -9.37 -1.11
N PHE A 69 -2.90 -10.23 -0.15
CA PHE A 69 -1.52 -10.63 0.14
C PHE A 69 -0.99 -11.62 -0.90
N ILE A 70 -1.87 -12.19 -1.75
CA ILE A 70 -1.45 -13.01 -2.88
C ILE A 70 -0.88 -12.08 -3.95
N PRO A 71 0.41 -12.25 -4.33
CA PRO A 71 1.01 -11.45 -5.40
C PRO A 71 0.14 -11.48 -6.66
N PHE A 72 0.00 -10.32 -7.32
CA PHE A 72 -0.77 -10.14 -8.56
C PHE A 72 -2.30 -10.31 -8.48
N TRP A 73 -2.88 -10.76 -7.37
CA TRP A 73 -4.35 -10.91 -7.27
C TRP A 73 -5.10 -9.59 -7.47
N ASN A 74 -4.50 -8.48 -7.02
CA ASN A 74 -5.05 -7.13 -7.11
C ASN A 74 -4.85 -6.45 -8.47
N MET A 75 -4.08 -7.02 -9.41
CA MET A 75 -3.80 -6.36 -10.70
C MET A 75 -5.07 -6.08 -11.50
N LYS A 76 -6.05 -7.00 -11.47
CA LYS A 76 -7.36 -6.81 -12.12
C LYS A 76 -8.17 -5.62 -11.58
N TYR A 77 -7.79 -5.09 -10.42
CA TYR A 77 -8.45 -3.94 -9.79
C TYR A 77 -7.60 -2.67 -9.84
N PHE A 78 -6.46 -2.69 -10.53
CA PHE A 78 -5.55 -1.55 -10.60
C PHE A 78 -6.26 -0.30 -11.15
N ASP A 79 -6.97 -0.43 -12.26
CA ASP A 79 -7.72 0.70 -12.83
C ASP A 79 -8.81 1.21 -11.88
N LEU A 80 -9.47 0.31 -11.14
CA LEU A 80 -10.50 0.68 -10.17
C LEU A 80 -9.93 1.36 -8.93
N LEU A 81 -8.70 1.02 -8.53
CA LEU A 81 -7.97 1.67 -7.45
C LEU A 81 -7.64 3.13 -7.79
N TYR A 82 -7.33 3.46 -9.04
CA TYR A 82 -6.90 4.82 -9.40
C TYR A 82 -7.98 5.66 -10.10
N THR A 83 -9.02 5.03 -10.66
CA THR A 83 -10.02 5.74 -11.48
C THR A 83 -11.34 5.96 -10.74
N ARG A 84 -11.72 5.09 -9.80
CA ARG A 84 -13.02 5.17 -9.10
C ARG A 84 -12.93 6.15 -7.91
N ASN A 85 -13.71 7.24 -7.97
CA ASN A 85 -13.72 8.39 -7.05
C ASN A 85 -15.06 8.62 -6.34
#